data_AF-A0A448MKX2-F1
#
_entry.id   AF-A0A448MKX2-F1
#
_cell.length_a   1.000
_cell.length_b   1.000
_cell.length_c   1.000
_cell.angle_alpha   90.00
_cell.angle_beta   90.00
_cell.angle_gamma   90.00
#
_symmetry.space_group_name_H-M   'P 1'
#
loop_
_entity.id
_entity.type
_entity.pdbx_description
1 polymer ?
#
loop_
_entity_poly.entity_id
_entity_poly.type
_entity_poly.pdbx_seq_one_letter_code
_entity_poly.pdbx_strand_id
1 'polypeptide(L)'
;MMKLGKTTILLLTSLFLLGCEKSFSEQFYKDRHCVEIKYECLNESQNKMTQENNMFKPMQLNKEQWDDIRRRETLQVYGEVAKMLEIYYPGFWGDKDEAFKLQWIENVDNIATKYYGKHERGTLEKMASICAIIGNDFETNPKLDFIVKN
;
A
#
# COMPACT_ATOMS: atom_id res chain seq x y z
N MET A 1 12.06 48.17 -36.82
CA MET A 1 12.04 48.87 -35.52
C MET A 1 11.36 47.96 -34.50
N MET A 2 12.12 47.02 -33.91
CA MET A 2 11.62 46.02 -32.95
C MET A 2 11.81 46.55 -31.53
N LYS A 3 10.71 46.95 -30.89
CA LYS A 3 10.62 47.17 -29.43
C LYS A 3 9.27 46.65 -28.92
N LEU A 4 9.00 45.36 -29.13
CA LEU A 4 7.79 44.72 -28.60
C LEU A 4 8.04 43.31 -28.04
N GLY A 5 9.29 43.01 -27.65
CA GLY A 5 9.70 41.68 -27.17
C GLY A 5 10.26 41.64 -25.75
N LYS A 6 10.36 42.77 -25.04
CA LYS A 6 10.90 42.81 -23.67
C LYS A 6 9.83 43.06 -22.60
N THR A 7 8.77 43.79 -22.92
CA THR A 7 7.71 44.15 -21.97
C THR A 7 6.71 43.01 -21.73
N THR A 8 6.41 42.19 -22.75
CA THR A 8 5.44 41.09 -22.64
C THR A 8 6.00 39.88 -21.89
N ILE A 9 7.31 39.62 -21.99
CA ILE A 9 7.99 38.53 -21.26
C ILE A 9 8.03 38.86 -19.75
N LEU A 10 8.25 40.14 -19.40
CA LEU A 10 8.25 40.61 -18.01
C LEU A 10 6.88 40.50 -17.33
N LEU A 11 5.79 40.65 -18.10
CA LEU A 11 4.40 40.50 -17.63
C LEU A 11 3.97 39.03 -17.44
N LEU A 12 4.52 38.10 -18.23
CA LEU A 12 4.24 36.66 -18.06
C LEU A 12 5.03 36.06 -16.89
N THR A 13 6.23 36.56 -16.60
CA THR A 13 7.03 36.10 -15.44
C THR A 13 6.55 36.64 -14.10
N SER A 14 5.78 37.73 -14.06
CA SER A 14 5.23 38.28 -12.80
C SER A 14 4.00 37.51 -12.29
N LEU A 15 3.28 36.79 -13.16
CA LEU A 15 2.13 35.95 -12.78
C LEU A 15 2.54 34.64 -12.07
N PHE A 16 3.77 34.16 -12.26
CA PHE A 16 4.28 32.95 -11.60
C PHE A 16 4.73 33.17 -10.15
N LEU A 17 4.84 34.42 -9.68
CA LEU A 17 5.32 34.75 -8.33
C LEU A 17 4.20 34.97 -7.30
N LEU A 18 2.92 34.87 -7.71
CA LEU A 18 1.77 34.99 -6.80
C LEU A 18 1.21 33.63 -6.34
N GLY A 19 1.80 32.51 -6.75
CA GLY A 19 1.46 31.17 -6.28
C GLY A 19 2.15 30.79 -4.97
N CYS A 20 2.06 31.63 -3.94
CA CYS A 20 2.39 31.20 -2.58
C CYS A 20 1.10 30.63 -1.96
N GLU A 21 0.67 29.48 -2.46
CA GLU A 21 -0.35 28.71 -1.75
C GLU A 21 0.23 28.32 -0.40
N LYS A 22 -0.41 28.78 0.68
CA LYS A 22 -0.05 28.35 2.02
C LYS A 22 -0.08 26.84 2.06
N SER A 23 1.03 26.24 2.45
CA SER A 23 1.15 24.80 2.69
C SER A 23 -0.06 24.32 3.51
N PHE A 24 -0.61 23.15 3.17
CA PHE A 24 -1.64 22.48 3.97
C PHE A 24 -1.27 22.48 5.47
N SER A 25 0.03 22.36 5.80
CA SER A 25 0.50 22.43 7.18
C SER A 25 0.18 23.78 7.85
N GLU A 26 0.40 24.92 7.19
CA GLU A 26 0.12 26.24 7.78
C GLU A 26 -1.37 26.45 8.04
N GLN A 27 -2.23 25.99 7.13
CA GLN A 27 -3.69 26.05 7.36
C GLN A 27 -4.12 25.09 8.48
N PHE A 28 -3.52 23.91 8.55
CA PHE A 28 -3.84 22.91 9.56
C PHE A 28 -3.50 23.36 10.99
N TYR A 29 -2.45 24.17 11.17
CA TYR A 29 -2.00 24.64 12.49
C TYR A 29 -2.55 26.02 12.89
N LYS A 30 -3.15 26.78 11.97
CA LYS A 30 -3.55 28.18 12.22
C LYS A 30 -4.56 28.35 13.36
N ASP A 31 -5.49 27.40 13.48
CA ASP A 31 -6.58 27.44 14.47
C ASP A 31 -6.37 26.44 15.62
N ARG A 32 -5.18 25.82 15.68
CA ARG A 32 -4.83 24.92 16.78
C ARG A 32 -4.03 25.69 17.81
N HIS A 33 -4.62 25.91 18.98
CA HIS A 33 -3.88 26.31 20.17
C HIS A 33 -2.96 25.15 20.57
N CYS A 34 -1.78 25.07 19.97
CA CYS A 34 -0.71 24.22 20.48
C CYS A 34 -0.42 24.71 21.90
N VAL A 35 -0.82 23.93 22.91
CA VAL A 35 -0.37 24.15 24.28
C VAL A 35 1.15 24.18 24.24
N GLU A 36 1.74 25.28 24.68
CA GLU A 36 3.18 25.41 24.81
C GLU A 36 3.64 24.35 25.83
N ILE A 37 4.15 23.23 25.34
CA ILE A 37 4.63 22.15 26.20
C ILE A 37 5.94 22.63 26.83
N LYS A 38 5.85 23.19 28.04
CA LYS A 38 7.01 23.42 28.87
C LYS A 38 7.50 22.07 29.39
N TYR A 39 8.63 21.63 28.87
CA TYR A 39 9.37 20.50 29.44
C TYR A 39 10.13 21.00 30.66
N GLU A 40 9.62 20.70 31.85
CA GLU A 40 10.46 20.72 33.06
C GLU A 40 11.26 19.42 33.09
N CYS A 41 12.58 19.52 33.15
CA CYS A 41 13.41 18.38 33.49
C CYS A 41 13.07 17.98 34.92
N LEU A 42 12.50 16.79 35.11
CA LEU A 42 12.35 16.21 36.45
C LEU A 42 13.75 16.04 37.04
N ASN A 43 13.92 16.45 38.29
CA ASN A 43 15.17 16.23 39.02
C ASN A 43 15.50 14.73 39.00
N GLU A 44 16.72 14.38 38.59
CA GLU A 44 17.25 13.01 38.73
C GLU A 44 17.44 12.69 40.23
N SER A 45 16.35 12.47 40.96
CA SER A 45 16.40 11.93 42.31
C SER A 45 16.00 10.47 42.30
N GLN A 46 17.03 9.63 42.18
CA GLN A 46 17.20 8.43 42.99
C GLN A 46 15.92 7.62 43.25
N ASN A 47 15.44 6.90 42.24
CA ASN A 47 14.62 5.72 42.48
C ASN A 47 15.02 4.60 41.52
N LYS A 48 16.23 4.08 41.71
CA LYS A 48 16.63 2.76 41.18
C LYS A 48 16.01 1.65 42.03
N MET A 49 14.70 1.65 42.21
CA MET A 49 13.92 0.48 42.59
C MET A 49 12.47 0.73 42.15
N THR A 50 11.89 -0.22 41.43
CA THR A 50 10.46 -0.26 41.06
C THR A 50 10.05 0.52 39.80
N GLN A 51 10.61 0.16 38.63
CA GLN A 51 9.88 0.37 37.37
C GLN A 51 10.15 -0.70 36.30
N GLU A 52 10.45 -1.95 36.69
CA GLU A 52 10.53 -3.07 35.74
C GLU A 52 9.15 -3.65 35.35
N ASN A 53 8.05 -3.26 36.01
CA ASN A 53 6.79 -4.02 35.92
C ASN A 53 5.59 -3.34 35.22
N ASN A 54 5.76 -2.17 34.62
CA ASN A 54 4.74 -1.60 33.72
C ASN A 54 5.25 -1.51 32.27
N MET A 55 6.20 -2.37 31.91
CA MET A 55 6.51 -2.61 30.51
C MET A 55 5.28 -3.27 29.88
N PHE A 56 4.71 -2.60 28.88
CA PHE A 56 3.56 -3.04 28.08
C PHE A 56 3.57 -4.56 27.91
N LYS A 57 2.68 -5.28 28.61
CA LYS A 57 2.56 -6.73 28.39
C LYS A 57 2.02 -6.89 26.97
N PRO A 58 2.76 -7.52 26.03
CA PRO A 58 2.25 -7.73 24.68
C PRO A 58 0.93 -8.46 24.78
N MET A 59 -0.07 -8.00 24.04
CA MET A 59 -1.36 -8.67 23.96
C MET A 59 -1.12 -10.11 23.48
N GLN A 60 -1.45 -11.08 24.33
CA GLN A 60 -1.32 -12.50 23.99
C GLN A 60 -2.54 -12.87 23.17
N LEU A 61 -2.36 -13.00 21.86
CA LEU A 61 -3.41 -13.43 20.96
C LEU A 61 -3.53 -14.95 20.97
N ASN A 62 -4.76 -15.45 20.93
CA ASN A 62 -5.03 -16.87 20.75
C ASN A 62 -4.84 -17.27 19.27
N LYS A 63 -4.88 -18.58 18.99
CA LYS A 63 -4.70 -19.11 17.64
C LYS A 63 -5.70 -18.54 16.63
N GLU A 64 -6.97 -18.44 16.99
CA GLU A 64 -8.03 -17.93 16.12
C GLU A 64 -7.81 -16.46 15.73
N GLN A 65 -7.37 -15.64 16.69
CA GLN A 65 -7.03 -14.24 16.44
C GLN A 65 -5.82 -14.10 15.51
N TRP A 66 -4.80 -14.96 15.66
CA TRP A 66 -3.65 -14.99 14.74
C TRP A 66 -4.04 -15.45 13.34
N ASP A 67 -4.91 -16.46 13.24
CA ASP A 67 -5.39 -16.98 11.96
C ASP A 67 -6.24 -15.92 11.23
N ASP A 68 -7.07 -15.17 11.96
CA ASP A 68 -7.86 -14.06 11.40
C ASP A 68 -6.99 -12.89 10.94
N ILE A 69 -5.96 -12.49 11.71
CA ILE A 69 -4.99 -11.46 11.29
C ILE A 69 -4.30 -11.90 10.01
N ARG A 70 -3.80 -13.15 9.97
CA ARG A 70 -3.12 -13.68 8.79
C ARG A 70 -4.03 -13.68 7.57
N ARG A 71 -5.29 -14.10 7.74
CA ARG A 71 -6.29 -14.07 6.66
C ARG A 71 -6.51 -12.65 6.14
N ARG A 72 -6.64 -11.67 7.02
CA ARG A 72 -6.81 -10.26 6.65
C ARG A 72 -5.60 -9.71 5.91
N GLU A 73 -4.40 -10.01 6.38
CA GLU A 73 -3.14 -9.64 5.70
C GLU A 73 -3.05 -10.26 4.31
N THR A 74 -3.38 -11.55 4.16
CA THR A 74 -3.41 -12.24 2.87
C THR A 74 -4.41 -11.58 1.91
N LEU A 75 -5.64 -11.30 2.35
CA LEU A 75 -6.65 -10.64 1.51
C LEU A 75 -6.22 -9.23 1.09
N GLN A 76 -5.53 -8.49 1.98
CA GLN A 76 -4.96 -7.21 1.63
C GLN A 76 -3.93 -7.34 0.50
N VAL A 77 -3.00 -8.30 0.61
CA VAL A 77 -2.00 -8.56 -0.44
C VAL A 77 -2.69 -8.94 -1.75
N TYR A 78 -3.72 -9.76 -1.72
CA TYR A 78 -4.48 -10.12 -2.93
C TYR A 78 -5.13 -8.89 -3.57
N GLY A 79 -5.76 -8.02 -2.79
CA GLY A 79 -6.32 -6.77 -3.31
C GLY A 79 -5.25 -5.84 -3.91
N GLU A 80 -4.04 -5.83 -3.36
CA GLU A 80 -2.92 -5.07 -3.91
C GLU A 80 -2.42 -5.67 -5.23
N VAL A 81 -2.31 -6.99 -5.33
CA VAL A 81 -1.97 -7.67 -6.59
C VAL A 81 -3.05 -7.45 -7.64
N ALA A 82 -4.33 -7.41 -7.26
CA ALA A 82 -5.43 -7.11 -8.17
C ALA A 82 -5.29 -5.73 -8.81
N LYS A 83 -4.99 -4.71 -7.99
CA LYS A 83 -4.73 -3.34 -8.46
C LYS A 83 -3.48 -3.28 -9.34
N MET A 84 -2.44 -4.01 -8.95
CA MET A 84 -1.21 -4.08 -9.73
C MET A 84 -1.43 -4.65 -11.13
N LEU A 85 -2.24 -5.72 -11.25
CA LEU A 85 -2.61 -6.27 -12.55
C LEU A 85 -3.44 -5.29 -13.39
N GLU A 86 -4.35 -4.53 -12.79
CA GLU A 86 -5.10 -3.49 -13.51
C GLU A 86 -4.19 -2.37 -14.05
N ILE A 87 -3.11 -2.04 -13.33
CA ILE A 87 -2.12 -1.04 -13.77
C ILE A 87 -1.28 -1.58 -14.93
N TYR A 88 -0.76 -2.81 -14.80
CA TYR A 88 0.14 -3.38 -15.82
C TYR A 88 -0.59 -3.90 -17.06
N TYR A 89 -1.82 -4.35 -16.88
CA TYR A 89 -2.67 -4.90 -17.93
C TYR A 89 -4.05 -4.21 -17.89
N PRO A 90 -4.16 -2.94 -18.34
CA PRO A 90 -5.42 -2.20 -18.27
C PRO A 90 -6.59 -2.94 -18.92
N GLY A 91 -7.70 -3.05 -18.19
CA GLY A 91 -8.89 -3.77 -18.64
C GLY A 91 -8.83 -5.29 -18.49
N PHE A 92 -7.76 -5.84 -17.89
CA PHE A 92 -7.62 -7.29 -17.64
C PHE A 92 -8.82 -7.87 -16.88
N TRP A 93 -9.33 -7.14 -15.88
CA TRP A 93 -10.47 -7.60 -15.10
C TRP A 93 -11.81 -7.43 -15.83
N GLY A 94 -11.90 -6.52 -16.81
CA GLY A 94 -13.16 -6.19 -17.47
C GLY A 94 -14.26 -5.80 -16.47
N ASP A 95 -15.35 -6.56 -16.44
CA ASP A 95 -16.54 -6.36 -15.60
C ASP A 95 -16.55 -7.19 -14.31
N LYS A 96 -15.46 -7.91 -14.00
CA LYS A 96 -15.40 -8.86 -12.89
C LYS A 96 -15.41 -8.12 -11.54
N ASP A 97 -16.16 -8.66 -10.59
CA ASP A 97 -16.28 -8.10 -9.25
C ASP A 97 -15.06 -8.40 -8.36
N GLU A 98 -15.02 -7.80 -7.18
CA GLU A 98 -13.91 -7.96 -6.24
C GLU A 98 -13.78 -9.40 -5.74
N ALA A 99 -14.90 -10.11 -5.56
CA ALA A 99 -14.89 -11.50 -5.10
C ALA A 99 -14.20 -12.40 -6.12
N PHE A 100 -14.50 -12.22 -7.41
CA PHE A 100 -13.82 -12.93 -8.49
C PHE A 100 -12.33 -12.63 -8.50
N LYS A 101 -11.93 -11.36 -8.38
CA LYS A 101 -10.50 -10.96 -8.40
C LYS A 101 -9.73 -11.62 -7.26
N LEU A 102 -10.27 -11.58 -6.04
CA LEU A 102 -9.63 -12.18 -4.87
C LEU A 102 -9.52 -13.70 -5.02
N GLN A 103 -10.57 -14.37 -5.50
CA GLN A 103 -10.54 -15.81 -5.73
C GLN A 103 -9.52 -16.20 -6.81
N TRP A 104 -9.47 -15.44 -7.89
CA TRP A 104 -8.52 -15.67 -8.97
C TRP A 104 -7.07 -15.56 -8.47
N ILE A 105 -6.78 -14.55 -7.65
CA ILE A 105 -5.44 -14.35 -7.09
C ILE A 105 -5.10 -15.44 -6.06
N GLU A 106 -6.06 -15.88 -5.25
CA GLU A 106 -5.89 -17.02 -4.34
C GLU A 106 -5.51 -18.29 -5.12
N ASN A 107 -6.20 -18.58 -6.23
CA ASN A 107 -5.88 -19.73 -7.05
C ASN A 107 -4.48 -19.64 -7.64
N VAL A 108 -4.07 -18.44 -8.10
CA VAL A 108 -2.72 -18.20 -8.57
C VAL A 108 -1.68 -18.33 -7.45
N ASP A 109 -1.98 -17.88 -6.24
CA ASP A 109 -1.09 -18.05 -5.08
C ASP A 109 -0.89 -19.53 -4.74
N ASN A 110 -1.95 -20.34 -4.83
CA ASN A 110 -1.85 -21.79 -4.70
C ASN A 110 -0.94 -22.40 -5.78
N ILE A 111 -1.06 -21.96 -7.03
CA ILE A 111 -0.16 -22.40 -8.12
C ILE A 111 1.28 -21.98 -7.86
N ALA A 112 1.50 -20.71 -7.48
CA ALA A 112 2.82 -20.18 -7.15
C ALA A 112 3.47 -20.98 -6.01
N THR A 113 2.69 -21.31 -4.98
CA THR A 113 3.14 -22.06 -3.81
C THR A 113 3.55 -23.47 -4.17
N LYS A 114 2.79 -24.17 -5.02
CA LYS A 114 3.19 -25.50 -5.49
C LYS A 114 4.48 -25.44 -6.31
N TYR A 115 4.62 -24.41 -7.16
CA TYR A 115 5.80 -24.28 -8.03
C TYR A 115 7.07 -23.86 -7.29
N TYR A 116 6.95 -22.93 -6.32
CA TYR A 116 8.09 -22.33 -5.62
C TYR A 116 8.30 -22.85 -4.19
N GLY A 117 7.35 -23.62 -3.63
CA GLY A 117 7.39 -24.19 -2.29
C GLY A 117 7.19 -23.21 -1.15
N LYS A 118 6.76 -21.97 -1.43
CA LYS A 118 6.63 -20.90 -0.43
C LYS A 118 5.55 -19.87 -0.78
N HIS A 119 4.86 -19.37 0.25
CA HIS A 119 3.95 -18.23 0.16
C HIS A 119 4.73 -16.93 0.35
N GLU A 120 5.26 -16.40 -0.75
CA GLU A 120 5.90 -15.08 -0.75
C GLU A 120 5.22 -14.16 -1.75
N ARG A 121 5.10 -12.88 -1.38
CA ARG A 121 4.52 -11.86 -2.26
C ARG A 121 5.19 -11.85 -3.64
N GLY A 122 6.53 -11.83 -3.70
CA GLY A 122 7.23 -11.78 -4.98
C GLY A 122 6.97 -12.98 -5.90
N THR A 123 6.76 -14.17 -5.33
CA THR A 123 6.41 -15.37 -6.13
C THR A 123 4.97 -15.29 -6.63
N LEU A 124 4.05 -14.79 -5.81
CA LEU A 124 2.67 -14.52 -6.20
C LEU A 124 2.61 -13.49 -7.32
N GLU A 125 3.24 -12.33 -7.17
CA GLU A 125 3.23 -11.25 -8.16
C GLU A 125 3.78 -11.72 -9.53
N LYS A 126 4.86 -12.50 -9.49
CA LYS A 126 5.46 -13.10 -10.69
C LYS A 126 4.50 -14.08 -11.37
N MET A 127 3.90 -15.00 -10.60
CA MET A 127 2.97 -15.97 -11.17
C MET A 127 1.69 -15.30 -11.67
N ALA A 128 1.15 -14.33 -10.93
CA ALA A 128 0.01 -13.50 -11.33
C ALA A 128 0.25 -12.79 -12.66
N SER A 129 1.43 -12.22 -12.87
CA SER A 129 1.79 -11.60 -14.15
C SER A 129 1.81 -12.62 -15.29
N ILE A 130 2.35 -13.83 -15.06
CA ILE A 130 2.38 -14.90 -16.06
C ILE A 130 0.95 -15.36 -16.41
N CYS A 131 0.13 -15.64 -15.40
CA CYS A 131 -1.26 -16.05 -15.58
C CYS A 131 -2.10 -14.96 -16.26
N ALA A 132 -1.84 -13.68 -15.97
CA ALA A 132 -2.54 -12.57 -16.61
C ALA A 132 -2.25 -12.47 -18.12
N ILE A 133 -1.02 -12.74 -18.56
CA ILE A 133 -0.65 -12.78 -19.98
C ILE A 133 -1.42 -13.88 -20.73
N ILE A 134 -1.66 -15.00 -20.05
CA ILE A 134 -2.39 -16.13 -20.61
C ILE A 134 -3.88 -15.80 -20.73
N GLY A 135 -4.46 -15.18 -19.72
CA GLY A 135 -5.88 -14.81 -19.65
C GLY A 135 -6.49 -15.15 -18.29
N ASN A 136 -7.57 -14.47 -17.94
CA ASN A 136 -8.26 -14.70 -16.66
C ASN A 136 -9.05 -16.03 -16.60
N ASP A 137 -9.18 -16.73 -17.73
CA ASP A 137 -9.90 -18.00 -17.91
C ASP A 137 -8.95 -19.22 -18.01
N PHE A 138 -7.65 -19.04 -17.77
CA PHE A 138 -6.62 -20.06 -17.97
C PHE A 138 -6.90 -21.39 -17.27
N GLU A 139 -7.60 -21.36 -16.13
CA GLU A 139 -7.99 -22.54 -15.34
C GLU A 139 -8.96 -23.46 -16.07
N THR A 140 -9.73 -22.92 -17.02
CA THR A 140 -10.72 -23.67 -17.79
C THR A 140 -10.17 -24.22 -19.10
N ASN A 141 -8.94 -23.82 -19.47
CA ASN A 141 -8.32 -24.22 -20.71
C ASN A 141 -7.53 -25.53 -20.52
N PRO A 142 -7.99 -26.67 -21.06
CA PRO A 142 -7.32 -27.95 -20.85
C PRO A 142 -5.91 -28.01 -21.43
N LYS A 143 -5.54 -27.10 -22.34
CA LYS A 143 -4.16 -27.00 -22.87
C LYS A 143 -3.18 -26.46 -21.83
N LEU A 144 -3.67 -25.84 -20.75
CA LEU A 144 -2.90 -25.20 -19.71
C LEU A 144 -2.92 -25.97 -18.39
N ASP A 145 -3.46 -27.20 -18.40
CA ASP A 145 -3.50 -28.09 -17.24
C ASP A 145 -2.14 -28.27 -16.56
N PHE A 146 -1.04 -28.19 -17.32
CA PHE A 146 0.32 -28.30 -16.78
C PHE A 146 0.69 -27.16 -15.80
N ILE A 147 -0.01 -26.02 -15.85
CA ILE A 147 0.16 -24.91 -14.92
C ILE A 147 -0.68 -25.13 -13.66
N VAL A 148 -1.93 -25.58 -13.83
CA VAL A 148 -2.93 -25.70 -12.76
C VAL A 148 -2.74 -26.97 -11.92
N LYS A 149 -2.43 -28.10 -12.57
CA LYS A 149 -2.38 -29.45 -11.98
C LYS A 149 -0.99 -29.90 -11.54
N ASN A 150 0.04 -29.06 -11.73
CA ASN A 150 1.36 -29.29 -11.14
C ASN A 150 1.28 -29.34 -9.61
#